data_AF-A0A2I2AB18-F1
#
_entry.id   AF-A0A2I2AB18-F1
#
_cell.length_a   1.000
_cell.length_b   1.000
_cell.length_c   1.000
_cell.angle_alpha   90.00
_cell.angle_beta   90.00
_cell.angle_gamma   90.00
#
_symmetry.space_group_name_H-M   'P 1'
#
loop_
_entity.id
_entity.type
_entity.pdbx_description
1 polymer ?
#
loop_
_entity_poly.entity_id
_entity_poly.type
_entity_poly.pdbx_seq_one_letter_code
_entity_poly.pdbx_strand_id
1 'polypeptide(L)'
;MSRFKKKYIAVRVSYLNGKQVELQLPKDLQKPMWHYIHEHPHDWQQLLLGALINTPAGKYRNRKVPLMKVGKICAVFIKNKALPNRSRGQFITADKWQSPLINPWQAAFKQNVRFLQHDYPPLHKYLIAKDYLLWWFKTKWRP
;
A
#
# COMPACT_ATOMS: atom_id res chain seq x y z
N MET A 1 -33.99 3.06 14.98
CA MET A 1 -33.07 3.73 14.02
C MET A 1 -31.97 2.77 13.62
N SER A 2 -31.92 2.35 12.35
CA SER A 2 -30.83 1.52 11.82
C SER A 2 -29.52 2.30 11.91
N ARG A 3 -28.61 1.86 12.77
CA ARG A 3 -27.25 2.42 12.87
C ARG A 3 -26.56 2.10 11.55
N PHE A 4 -26.51 3.05 10.61
CA PHE A 4 -25.79 2.89 9.34
C PHE A 4 -24.43 2.24 9.63
N LYS A 5 -24.26 0.99 9.19
CA LYS A 5 -23.03 0.24 9.47
C LYS A 5 -21.89 0.98 8.79
N LYS A 6 -20.96 1.50 9.59
CA LYS A 6 -19.83 2.27 9.10
C LYS A 6 -19.03 1.42 8.09
N LYS A 7 -18.91 1.93 6.87
CA LYS A 7 -18.17 1.30 5.78
C LYS A 7 -16.71 1.72 5.84
N TYR A 8 -15.82 0.79 5.52
CA TYR A 8 -14.38 0.99 5.52
C TYR A 8 -13.78 0.46 4.24
N ILE A 9 -12.90 1.23 3.64
CA ILE A 9 -12.13 0.80 2.47
C ILE A 9 -10.95 -0.02 2.98
N ALA A 10 -10.80 -1.21 2.40
CA ALA A 10 -9.80 -2.19 2.76
C ALA A 10 -9.12 -2.73 1.51
N VAL A 11 -7.90 -3.23 1.70
CA VAL A 11 -7.05 -3.76 0.65
C VAL A 11 -6.57 -5.14 1.05
N ARG A 12 -6.50 -6.04 0.07
CA ARG A 12 -5.74 -7.29 0.19
C ARG A 12 -4.35 -7.06 -0.36
N VAL A 13 -3.34 -7.35 0.45
CA VAL A 13 -1.94 -7.13 0.13
C VAL A 13 -1.22 -8.47 0.08
N SER A 14 -0.51 -8.74 -1.01
CA SER A 14 0.45 -9.84 -1.12
C SER A 14 1.84 -9.37 -0.74
N TYR A 15 2.59 -10.23 -0.07
CA TYR A 15 4.02 -10.06 0.20
C TYR A 15 4.88 -10.87 -0.77
N LEU A 16 6.20 -10.64 -0.73
CA LEU A 16 7.16 -11.31 -1.59
C LEU A 16 7.16 -12.84 -1.41
N ASN A 17 6.92 -13.29 -0.18
CA ASN A 17 6.76 -14.71 0.18
C ASN A 17 5.39 -15.31 -0.19
N GLY A 18 4.54 -14.59 -0.93
CA GLY A 18 3.22 -15.06 -1.35
C GLY A 18 2.12 -14.97 -0.29
N LYS A 19 2.46 -14.71 0.98
CA LYS A 19 1.46 -14.52 2.03
C LYS A 19 0.60 -13.30 1.73
N GLN A 20 -0.71 -13.46 1.87
CA GLN A 20 -1.67 -12.37 1.71
C GLN A 20 -2.30 -11.97 3.04
N VAL A 21 -2.61 -10.69 3.19
CA VAL A 21 -3.34 -10.16 4.36
C VAL A 21 -4.35 -9.11 3.94
N GLU A 22 -5.45 -9.02 4.69
CA GLU A 22 -6.40 -7.91 4.55
C GLU A 22 -6.06 -6.81 5.55
N LEU A 23 -5.99 -5.58 5.05
CA LEU A 23 -5.67 -4.39 5.82
C LEU A 23 -6.72 -3.32 5.54
N GLN A 24 -7.15 -2.61 6.57
CA GLN A 24 -7.97 -1.41 6.38
C GLN A 24 -7.07 -0.22 6.01
N LEU A 25 -7.50 0.62 5.06
CA LEU A 25 -6.78 1.87 4.80
C LEU A 25 -6.81 2.79 6.02
N PRO A 26 -5.73 3.56 6.29
CA PRO A 26 -5.69 4.49 7.40
C PRO A 26 -6.76 5.58 7.25
N LYS A 27 -7.16 6.19 8.37
CA LYS A 27 -8.23 7.21 8.39
C LYS A 27 -7.98 8.33 7.38
N ASP A 28 -6.73 8.73 7.23
CA ASP A 28 -6.31 9.83 6.36
C ASP A 28 -6.49 9.51 4.87
N LEU A 29 -6.51 8.21 4.50
CA LEU A 29 -6.84 7.76 3.15
C LEU A 29 -8.32 7.41 2.97
N GLN A 30 -9.06 7.13 4.06
CA GLN A 30 -10.50 6.80 3.93
C GLN A 30 -11.27 7.94 3.29
N LYS A 31 -11.09 9.18 3.77
CA LYS A 31 -11.85 10.34 3.28
C LYS A 31 -11.55 10.64 1.80
N PRO A 32 -10.28 10.81 1.37
CA PRO A 32 -9.95 11.03 -0.04
C PRO A 32 -10.45 9.90 -0.95
N MET A 33 -10.34 8.64 -0.51
CA MET A 33 -10.84 7.51 -1.32
C MET A 33 -12.36 7.51 -1.45
N TRP A 34 -13.13 7.95 -0.45
CA TRP A 34 -14.57 8.10 -0.60
C TRP A 34 -14.95 9.21 -1.59
N HIS A 35 -14.20 10.31 -1.62
CA HIS A 35 -14.36 11.33 -2.66
C HIS A 35 -14.08 10.74 -4.04
N TYR A 36 -12.97 10.02 -4.20
CA TYR A 36 -12.62 9.37 -5.46
C TYR A 36 -13.66 8.33 -5.91
N ILE A 37 -14.21 7.53 -4.99
CA ILE A 37 -15.31 6.58 -5.28
C ILE A 37 -16.55 7.29 -5.82
N HIS A 38 -16.87 8.47 -5.27
CA HIS A 38 -18.02 9.25 -5.73
C HIS A 38 -17.81 9.79 -7.16
N GLU A 39 -16.59 10.20 -7.48
CA GLU A 39 -16.22 10.69 -8.82
C GLU A 39 -16.05 9.56 -9.85
N HIS A 40 -15.60 8.38 -9.40
CA HIS A 40 -15.26 7.22 -10.24
C HIS A 40 -15.98 5.93 -9.77
N PRO A 41 -17.32 5.88 -9.77
CA PRO A 41 -18.06 4.81 -9.10
C PRO A 41 -17.85 3.40 -9.68
N HIS A 42 -17.45 3.28 -10.94
CA HIS A 42 -17.35 2.00 -11.65
C HIS A 42 -15.94 1.40 -11.65
N ASP A 43 -14.89 2.20 -11.46
CA ASP A 43 -13.50 1.80 -11.66
C ASP A 43 -12.55 2.29 -10.54
N TRP A 44 -13.06 2.88 -9.47
CA TRP A 44 -12.26 3.43 -8.37
C TRP A 44 -11.21 2.46 -7.78
N GLN A 45 -11.46 1.14 -7.83
CA GLN A 45 -10.50 0.14 -7.33
C GLN A 45 -9.19 0.16 -8.12
N GLN A 46 -9.22 0.55 -9.40
CA GLN A 46 -8.06 0.54 -10.30
C GLN A 46 -6.95 1.48 -9.83
N LEU A 47 -7.29 2.57 -9.14
CA LEU A 47 -6.32 3.51 -8.58
C LEU A 47 -5.28 2.83 -7.69
N LEU A 48 -5.73 1.87 -6.87
CA LEU A 48 -4.86 1.18 -5.90
C LEU A 48 -4.48 -0.23 -6.35
N LEU A 49 -5.13 -0.80 -7.36
CA LEU A 49 -4.85 -2.14 -7.81
C LEU A 49 -3.41 -2.22 -8.34
N GLY A 50 -2.62 -3.18 -7.84
CA GLY A 50 -1.22 -3.34 -8.21
C GLY A 50 -0.26 -2.32 -7.61
N ALA A 51 -0.74 -1.34 -6.84
CA ALA A 51 0.10 -0.39 -6.12
C ALA A 51 0.94 -1.07 -5.03
N LEU A 52 2.10 -0.49 -4.72
CA LEU A 52 2.93 -0.87 -3.57
C LEU A 52 2.55 -0.02 -2.37
N ILE A 53 2.24 -0.63 -1.24
CA ILE A 53 1.81 0.06 -0.02
C ILE A 53 2.63 -0.35 1.19
N ASN A 54 2.89 0.62 2.06
CA ASN A 54 3.50 0.36 3.35
C ASN A 54 2.55 -0.38 4.29
N THR A 55 3.05 -1.48 4.85
CA THR A 55 2.30 -2.36 5.74
C THR A 55 3.10 -2.68 7.00
N PRO A 56 2.42 -2.90 8.14
CA PRO A 56 3.09 -3.35 9.34
C PRO A 56 3.50 -4.82 9.21
N ALA A 57 4.75 -5.15 9.53
CA ALA A 57 5.26 -6.53 9.58
C ALA A 57 4.81 -7.31 10.82
N GLY A 58 4.24 -6.63 11.81
CA GLY A 58 3.71 -7.21 13.04
C GLY A 58 2.53 -6.42 13.59
N LYS A 59 1.97 -6.87 14.72
CA LYS A 59 0.91 -6.14 15.42
C LYS A 59 1.48 -4.86 16.05
N TYR A 60 0.67 -3.82 16.10
CA TYR A 60 0.95 -2.66 16.94
C TYR A 60 0.93 -3.09 18.41
N ARG A 61 2.05 -2.89 19.14
CA ARG A 61 2.16 -3.17 20.58
C ARG A 61 2.64 -1.92 21.30
N ASN A 62 2.02 -1.58 22.44
CA ASN A 62 2.46 -0.52 23.36
C ASN A 62 2.82 0.81 22.67
N ARG A 63 1.99 1.27 21.74
CA ARG A 63 2.20 2.50 20.93
C ARG A 63 3.47 2.52 20.07
N LYS A 64 4.25 1.43 20.02
CA LYS A 64 5.42 1.31 19.15
C LYS A 64 4.98 0.98 17.72
N VAL A 65 5.58 1.68 16.77
CA VAL A 65 5.39 1.41 15.34
C VAL A 65 6.06 0.07 15.02
N PRO A 66 5.31 -0.94 14.51
CA PRO A 66 5.92 -2.18 14.09
C PRO A 66 6.85 -1.94 12.91
N LEU A 67 7.80 -2.84 12.74
CA LEU A 67 8.66 -2.85 11.57
C LEU A 67 7.84 -2.74 10.28
N MET A 68 8.23 -1.85 9.38
CA MET A 68 7.45 -1.55 8.18
C MET A 68 8.04 -2.26 6.98
N LYS A 69 7.16 -2.75 6.12
CA LYS A 69 7.50 -3.52 4.93
C LYS A 69 6.57 -3.15 3.77
N VAL A 70 6.95 -3.50 2.56
CA VAL A 70 6.17 -3.16 1.36
C VAL A 70 5.45 -4.40 0.82
N GLY A 71 4.16 -4.24 0.55
CA GLY A 71 3.38 -5.27 -0.13
C GLY A 71 2.64 -4.72 -1.33
N LYS A 72 2.30 -5.60 -2.26
CA LYS A 72 1.54 -5.27 -3.47
C LYS A 72 0.05 -5.44 -3.21
N ILE A 73 -0.75 -4.43 -3.52
CA ILE A 73 -2.21 -4.51 -3.46
C ILE A 73 -2.70 -5.40 -4.59
N CYS A 74 -3.46 -6.44 -4.22
CA CYS A 74 -4.04 -7.41 -5.17
C CYS A 74 -5.56 -7.31 -5.25
N ALA A 75 -6.21 -6.68 -4.28
CA ALA A 75 -7.64 -6.39 -4.31
C ALA A 75 -7.96 -5.18 -3.44
N VAL A 76 -9.03 -4.46 -3.80
CA VAL A 76 -9.55 -3.29 -3.07
C VAL A 76 -11.05 -3.49 -2.91
N PHE A 77 -11.59 -3.29 -1.71
CA PHE A 77 -12.99 -3.56 -1.42
C PHE A 77 -13.50 -2.76 -0.21
N ILE A 78 -14.83 -2.70 -0.07
CA ILE A 78 -15.51 -2.06 1.04
C ILE A 78 -15.97 -3.12 2.04
N LYS A 79 -15.66 -2.93 3.33
CA LYS A 79 -16.14 -3.77 4.45
C LYS A 79 -17.10 -2.98 5.32
N ASN A 80 -18.13 -3.66 5.83
CA ASN A 80 -19.10 -3.11 6.79
C ASN A 80 -18.62 -3.21 8.26
N LYS A 81 -17.37 -3.61 8.48
CA LYS A 81 -16.73 -3.77 9.79
C LYS A 81 -15.28 -3.30 9.72
N ALA A 82 -14.80 -2.68 10.79
CA ALA A 82 -13.40 -2.27 10.89
C ALA A 82 -12.49 -3.51 10.97
N LEU A 83 -11.31 -3.43 10.34
CA LEU A 83 -10.29 -4.47 10.47
C LEU A 83 -9.33 -4.13 11.62
N PRO A 84 -8.76 -5.15 12.31
CA PRO A 84 -7.82 -4.93 13.41
C PRO A 84 -6.50 -4.33 12.94
N ASN A 85 -6.10 -4.63 11.70
CA ASN A 85 -4.84 -4.15 11.13
C ASN A 85 -5.09 -3.10 10.06
N ARG A 86 -4.23 -2.08 10.05
CA ARG A 86 -4.27 -0.98 9.08
C ARG A 86 -2.98 -0.91 8.29
N SER A 87 -3.09 -0.53 7.03
CA SER A 87 -1.95 -0.09 6.23
C SER A 87 -1.52 1.32 6.63
N ARG A 88 -0.44 1.81 6.02
CA ARG A 88 -0.01 3.21 6.11
C ARG A 88 -0.39 3.98 4.86
N GLY A 89 -0.40 5.30 4.98
CA GLY A 89 -0.87 6.20 3.93
C GLY A 89 0.07 6.30 2.74
N GLN A 90 1.33 5.87 2.89
CA GLN A 90 2.30 5.91 1.81
C GLN A 90 2.13 4.71 0.88
N PHE A 91 1.76 4.98 -0.37
CA PHE A 91 1.68 4.00 -1.45
C PHE A 91 2.19 4.59 -2.77
N ILE A 92 2.63 3.74 -3.68
CA ILE A 92 3.05 4.08 -5.06
C ILE A 92 2.18 3.28 -6.02
N THR A 93 1.48 3.97 -6.91
CA THR A 93 0.56 3.36 -7.91
C THR A 93 1.31 2.52 -8.93
N ALA A 94 0.61 1.55 -9.53
CA ALA A 94 1.21 0.54 -10.41
C ALA A 94 1.99 1.14 -11.58
N ASP A 95 1.39 2.13 -12.24
CA ASP A 95 1.98 2.92 -13.32
C ASP A 95 3.34 3.54 -12.93
N LYS A 96 3.44 4.08 -11.71
CA LYS A 96 4.65 4.76 -11.24
C LYS A 96 5.81 3.83 -10.95
N TRP A 97 5.57 2.67 -10.33
CA TRP A 97 6.66 1.77 -9.94
C TRP A 97 7.01 0.73 -11.03
N GLN A 98 6.10 0.48 -11.98
CA GLN A 98 6.33 -0.44 -13.10
C GLN A 98 6.85 0.26 -14.37
N SER A 99 6.89 1.59 -14.38
CA SER A 99 7.27 2.39 -15.55
C SER A 99 8.55 1.87 -16.24
N PRO A 100 8.57 1.77 -17.59
CA PRO A 100 9.72 1.32 -18.34
C PRO A 100 10.96 2.19 -18.08
N LEU A 101 12.13 1.57 -18.19
CA LEU A 101 13.43 2.21 -18.06
C LEU A 101 13.64 3.24 -19.18
N ILE A 102 13.17 4.47 -18.98
CA ILE A 102 13.82 5.61 -19.63
C ILE A 102 14.94 6.03 -18.67
N ASN A 103 16.05 6.53 -19.21
CA ASN A 103 17.32 6.81 -18.51
C ASN A 103 17.28 7.60 -17.17
N PRO A 104 16.19 8.20 -16.65
CA PRO A 104 16.12 8.61 -15.24
C PRO A 104 15.59 7.55 -14.26
N TRP A 105 15.61 6.24 -14.57
CA TRP A 105 15.11 5.20 -13.65
C TRP A 105 15.68 5.31 -12.23
N GLN A 106 16.98 5.61 -12.09
CA GLN A 106 17.58 5.75 -10.76
C GLN A 106 16.97 6.91 -9.97
N ALA A 107 16.61 8.02 -10.64
CA ALA A 107 15.99 9.17 -10.00
C ALA A 107 14.53 8.86 -9.59
N ALA A 108 13.74 8.26 -10.49
CA ALA A 108 12.36 7.86 -10.20
C ALA A 108 12.30 6.78 -9.10
N PHE A 109 13.20 5.80 -9.14
CA PHE A 109 13.36 4.78 -8.10
C PHE A 109 13.68 5.42 -6.74
N LYS A 110 14.70 6.30 -6.70
CA LYS A 110 15.10 7.01 -5.48
C LYS A 110 13.96 7.87 -4.93
N GLN A 111 13.18 8.54 -5.79
CA GLN A 111 12.04 9.36 -5.38
C GLN A 111 10.92 8.51 -4.78
N ASN A 112 10.54 7.42 -5.44
CA ASN A 112 9.50 6.50 -4.95
C ASN A 112 9.91 5.84 -3.62
N VAL A 113 11.16 5.39 -3.51
CA VAL A 113 11.69 4.83 -2.27
C VAL A 113 11.71 5.89 -1.17
N ARG A 114 12.19 7.10 -1.43
CA ARG A 114 12.18 8.21 -0.45
C ARG A 114 10.76 8.53 0.04
N PHE A 115 9.78 8.53 -0.87
CA PHE A 115 8.37 8.74 -0.50
C PHE A 115 7.85 7.65 0.44
N LEU A 116 8.15 6.38 0.16
CA LEU A 116 7.77 5.28 1.06
C LEU A 116 8.51 5.32 2.40
N GLN A 117 9.71 5.89 2.45
CA GLN A 117 10.58 5.92 3.62
C GLN A 117 10.38 7.13 4.55
N HIS A 118 9.72 8.18 4.08
CA HIS A 118 9.79 9.55 4.62
C HIS A 118 9.71 9.63 6.16
N ASP A 119 8.79 8.88 6.76
CA ASP A 119 8.47 9.00 8.20
C ASP A 119 9.14 7.94 9.10
N TYR A 120 10.13 7.19 8.59
CA TYR A 120 10.63 6.01 9.29
C TYR A 120 12.10 6.08 9.72
N PRO A 121 12.49 5.42 10.84
CA PRO A 121 13.89 5.29 11.24
C PRO A 121 14.67 4.31 10.33
N PRO A 122 16.03 4.31 10.38
CA PRO A 122 16.88 3.65 9.38
C PRO A 122 16.57 2.18 9.09
N LEU A 123 16.26 1.37 10.11
CA LEU A 123 15.97 -0.06 9.94
C LEU A 123 14.74 -0.31 9.05
N HIS A 124 13.71 0.51 9.21
CA HIS A 124 12.49 0.44 8.40
C HIS A 124 12.78 0.91 6.98
N LYS A 125 13.60 1.96 6.82
CA LYS A 125 14.01 2.47 5.51
C LYS A 125 14.69 1.37 4.69
N TYR A 126 15.61 0.63 5.31
CA TYR A 126 16.31 -0.49 4.67
C TYR A 126 15.33 -1.56 4.16
N LEU A 127 14.40 -2.02 5.01
CA LEU A 127 13.45 -3.05 4.62
C LEU A 127 12.49 -2.60 3.52
N ILE A 128 12.01 -1.36 3.60
CA ILE A 128 11.16 -0.77 2.57
C ILE A 128 11.89 -0.72 1.23
N ALA A 129 13.15 -0.27 1.22
CA ALA A 129 13.96 -0.22 0.00
C ALA A 129 14.21 -1.62 -0.56
N LYS A 130 14.57 -2.58 0.30
CA LYS A 130 14.78 -3.98 -0.08
C LYS A 130 13.53 -4.59 -0.70
N ASP A 131 12.37 -4.44 -0.06
CA ASP A 131 11.12 -4.99 -0.56
C ASP A 131 10.69 -4.34 -1.88
N TYR A 132 10.83 -3.02 -1.99
CA TYR A 132 10.54 -2.29 -3.22
C TYR A 132 11.41 -2.79 -4.39
N LEU A 133 12.73 -2.96 -4.15
CA LEU A 133 13.66 -3.49 -5.14
C LEU A 133 13.28 -4.92 -5.58
N LEU A 134 12.96 -5.79 -4.63
CA LEU A 134 12.56 -7.17 -4.91
C LEU A 134 11.23 -7.23 -5.68
N TRP A 135 10.27 -6.36 -5.38
CA TRP A 135 9.03 -6.25 -6.16
C TRP A 135 9.31 -5.82 -7.60
N TRP A 136 10.20 -4.84 -7.79
CA TRP A 136 10.60 -4.37 -9.11
C TRP A 136 11.24 -5.50 -9.95
N PHE A 137 12.19 -6.24 -9.37
CA PHE A 137 12.77 -7.41 -10.04
C PHE A 137 11.72 -8.47 -10.37
N LYS A 138 10.82 -8.79 -9.42
CA LYS A 138 9.77 -9.80 -9.62
C LYS A 138 8.81 -9.45 -10.76
N THR A 139 8.60 -8.17 -11.07
CA THR A 139 7.79 -7.75 -12.22
C THR A 139 8.54 -7.75 -13.54
N LYS A 140 9.86 -7.49 -13.55
CA LYS A 140 10.66 -7.45 -14.78
C LYS A 140 11.09 -8.84 -15.25
N TRP A 141 11.17 -9.82 -14.35
CA TRP A 141 11.62 -11.18 -14.63
C TRP A 141 10.49 -12.21 -14.69
N ARG A 142 9.23 -11.77 -14.83
CA ARG A 142 8.14 -12.69 -15.19
C ARG A 142 8.07 -12.74 -16.72
N PRO A 143 8.27 -13.91 -17.35
CA PRO A 143 8.11 -14.08 -18.79
C PRO A 143 6.68 -13.78 -19.25
#